data_AF-A0A960UM16-F1
#
_entry.id   AF-A0A960UM16-F1
#
_cell.length_a   1.000
_cell.length_b   1.000
_cell.length_c   1.000
_cell.angle_alpha   90.00
_cell.angle_beta   90.00
_cell.angle_gamma   90.00
#
_symmetry.space_group_name_H-M   'P 1'
#
loop_
_entity.id
_entity.type
_entity.pdbx_description
1 polymer ?
#
loop_
_entity_poly.entity_id
_entity_poly.type
_entity_poly.pdbx_seq_one_letter_code
_entity_poly.pdbx_strand_id
1 'polypeptide(L)' 'MSEVRTRFAPSPSGFLHIGGARTALFNYLYAKACGGSFVLRVEDTDQERSTRESEDIILDSL' A
#
# COMPACT_ATOMS: atom_id res chain seq x y z
N MET A 1 6.46 -16.96 -18.25
CA MET A 1 6.12 -16.65 -16.86
C MET A 1 5.12 -15.50 -16.89
N SER A 2 4.06 -15.55 -16.08
CA SER A 2 3.14 -14.42 -15.94
C SER A 2 3.86 -13.23 -15.30
N GLU A 3 3.44 -12.02 -15.65
CA GLU A 3 3.95 -10.78 -15.03
C GLU A 3 3.77 -10.84 -13.50
N VAL A 4 4.82 -10.53 -12.74
CA VAL A 4 4.73 -10.43 -11.27
C VAL A 4 3.90 -9.20 -10.92
N ARG A 5 2.87 -9.37 -10.08
CA ARG A 5 2.02 -8.27 -9.60
C ARG A 5 1.94 -8.34 -8.08
N THR A 6 2.46 -7.32 -7.39
CA THR A 6 2.38 -7.19 -5.94
C THR A 6 1.39 -6.10 -5.55
N ARG A 7 0.92 -6.13 -4.30
CA ARG A 7 0.10 -5.02 -3.76
C ARG A 7 0.44 -4.70 -2.32
N PHE A 8 0.42 -3.41 -2.00
CA PHE A 8 0.33 -2.90 -0.64
C PHE A 8 -1.10 -2.41 -0.41
N ALA A 9 -1.74 -2.96 0.63
CA ALA A 9 -3.16 -2.79 0.90
C ALA A 9 -3.43 -2.22 2.31
N PRO A 10 -3.09 -0.94 2.58
CA PRO A 10 -3.33 -0.32 3.87
C PRO A 10 -4.81 0.07 4.05
N SER A 11 -5.29 0.03 5.29
CA SER A 11 -6.58 0.62 5.67
C SER A 11 -6.40 2.10 6.04
N PRO A 12 -7.26 3.03 5.58
CA PRO A 12 -7.17 4.45 5.87
C PRO A 12 -7.74 4.77 7.26
N SER A 13 -7.16 4.18 8.29
CA SER A 13 -7.57 4.33 9.70
C SER A 13 -6.53 5.04 10.58
N GLY A 14 -5.59 5.76 9.96
CA GLY A 14 -4.55 6.53 10.64
C GLY A 14 -3.21 6.49 9.89
N PHE A 15 -2.12 6.76 10.63
CA PHE A 15 -0.78 6.86 10.07
C PHE A 15 -0.21 5.51 9.62
N LEU A 16 0.59 5.56 8.54
CA LEU A 16 1.40 4.43 8.12
C LEU A 16 2.49 4.15 9.17
N HIS A 17 2.43 2.99 9.82
CA HIS A 17 3.47 2.55 10.75
C HIS A 17 4.66 1.90 10.02
N ILE A 18 5.81 1.80 10.70
CA ILE A 18 7.06 1.28 10.12
C ILE A 18 6.95 -0.15 9.56
N GLY A 19 6.07 -0.97 10.14
CA GLY A 19 5.78 -2.32 9.62
C GLY A 19 5.05 -2.29 8.28
N GLY A 20 4.16 -1.32 8.09
CA GLY A 20 3.48 -1.06 6.81
C GLY A 20 4.48 -0.55 5.77
N ALA A 21 5.32 0.42 6.13
CA ALA A 21 6.37 0.94 5.25
C ALA A 21 7.33 -0.17 4.77
N ARG A 22 7.77 -1.07 5.68
CA ARG A 22 8.59 -2.23 5.32
C ARG A 22 7.89 -3.14 4.30
N THR A 23 6.59 -3.38 4.50
CA THR A 23 5.79 -4.23 3.61
C THR A 23 5.65 -3.59 2.23
N ALA A 24 5.35 -2.30 2.16
CA ALA A 24 5.27 -1.55 0.91
C ALA A 24 6.61 -1.60 0.16
N LEU A 25 7.72 -1.32 0.86
CA LEU A 25 9.07 -1.35 0.29
C LEU A 25 9.41 -2.72 -0.30
N PHE A 26 9.14 -3.81 0.42
CA PHE A 26 9.47 -5.16 -0.07
C PHE A 26 8.61 -5.55 -1.28
N ASN A 27 7.32 -5.21 -1.28
CA ASN A 27 6.46 -5.46 -2.44
C ASN A 27 6.91 -4.67 -3.67
N TYR A 28 7.30 -3.41 -3.48
CA TYR A 28 7.84 -2.55 -4.53
C TYR A 28 9.16 -3.11 -5.09
N LEU A 29 10.14 -3.39 -4.21
CA LEU A 29 11.46 -3.89 -4.62
C LEU A 29 11.36 -5.24 -5.33
N TYR A 30 10.50 -6.15 -4.85
CA TYR A 30 10.29 -7.44 -5.48
C TYR A 30 9.66 -7.32 -6.87
N ALA A 31 8.59 -6.53 -7.01
CA ALA A 31 7.98 -6.28 -8.32
C ALA A 31 8.99 -5.63 -9.28
N LYS A 32 9.75 -4.64 -8.83
CA LYS A 32 10.79 -3.97 -9.61
C LYS A 32 11.89 -4.94 -10.07
N ALA A 33 12.39 -5.79 -9.17
CA ALA A 33 13.41 -6.78 -9.48
C ALA A 33 12.94 -7.82 -10.51
N CYS A 34 11.65 -8.14 -10.53
CA CYS A 34 11.04 -9.05 -11.48
C CYS A 34 10.53 -8.39 -12.76
N GLY A 35 10.69 -7.06 -12.93
CA GLY A 35 10.11 -6.32 -14.07
C GLY A 35 8.57 -6.35 -14.10
N GLY A 36 7.95 -6.44 -12.93
CA GLY A 36 6.50 -6.50 -12.73
C GLY A 36 5.88 -5.20 -12.24
N SER A 37 4.63 -5.29 -11.78
CA SER A 37 3.81 -4.16 -11.34
C SER A 37 3.61 -4.15 -9.82
N PHE A 38 3.69 -2.97 -9.20
CA PHE A 38 3.33 -2.72 -7.80
C PHE A 38 2.04 -1.90 -7.75
N VAL A 39 1.04 -2.38 -7.00
CA VAL A 39 -0.29 -1.74 -6.89
C VAL A 39 -0.51 -1.24 -5.46
N LEU A 40 -0.93 0.01 -5.33
CA LEU A 40 -1.52 0.53 -4.10
C LEU A 40 -3.03 0.28 -4.13
N ARG A 41 -3.58 -0.32 -3.07
CA ARG A 41 -5.03 -0.50 -2.91
C ARG A 41 -5.44 -0.05 -1.51
N VAL A 42 -6.13 1.08 -1.42
CA VAL A 42 -6.70 1.52 -0.16
C VAL A 42 -7.83 0.56 0.23
N GLU A 43 -7.79 0.03 1.45
CA GLU A 43 -8.82 -0.86 2.01
C GLU A 43 -9.80 -0.06 2.86
N ASP A 44 -10.73 0.63 2.20
CA ASP A 44 -11.71 1.57 2.73
C ASP A 44 -13.08 0.94 3.09
N THR A 45 -13.15 -0.39 3.11
CA THR A 45 -14.41 -1.12 3.34
C THR A 45 -15.07 -0.85 4.70
N ASP A 46 -14.29 -0.39 5.68
CA ASP A 46 -14.79 0.05 6.98
C ASP A 46 -15.03 1.57 6.97
N GLN A 47 -16.27 1.98 6.68
CA GLN A 47 -16.63 3.39 6.54
C GLN A 47 -16.53 4.19 7.84
N GLU A 48 -16.64 3.55 9.01
CA GLU A 48 -16.57 4.26 10.30
C GLU A 48 -15.14 4.69 10.61
N ARG A 49 -14.16 3.91 10.16
CA ARG A 49 -12.73 4.18 10.39
C ARG A 49 -12.01 4.79 9.20
N SER A 50 -12.63 4.78 8.01
CA SER A 50 -12.02 5.29 6.78
C SER A 50 -12.25 6.79 6.64
N THR A 51 -11.17 7.56 6.75
CA THR A 51 -11.21 9.01 6.54
C THR A 51 -10.36 9.42 5.35
N ARG A 52 -10.83 10.42 4.61
CA ARG A 52 -10.07 11.00 3.49
C ARG A 52 -8.71 11.52 3.92
N GLU A 53 -8.62 12.09 5.12
CA GLU A 53 -7.35 12.50 5.72
C GLU A 53 -6.37 11.33 5.87
N SER A 54 -6.85 10.17 6.31
CA SER A 54 -6.00 8.98 6.44
C SER A 54 -5.57 8.43 5.07
N GLU A 55 -6.42 8.54 4.05
CA GLU A 55 -6.04 8.20 2.66
C GLU A 55 -4.93 9.11 2.14
N ASP A 56 -5.08 10.43 2.33
CA ASP A 56 -4.09 11.43 1.92
C ASP A 56 -2.74 11.18 2.63
N ILE A 57 -2.78 10.87 3.94
CA ILE A 57 -1.58 10.50 4.71
C ILE A 57 -0.90 9.24 4.14
N ILE A 58 -1.67 8.22 3.72
CA ILE A 58 -1.12 7.01 3.10
C ILE A 58 -0.41 7.36 1.79
N LEU A 59 -1.00 8.21 0.96
CA LEU A 59 -0.43 8.64 -0.32
C LEU A 59 0.86 9.44 -0.13
N ASP A 60 0.89 10.36 0.83
CA ASP A 60 2.07 11.19 1.12
C ASP A 60 3.20 10.40 1.79
N SER A 61 2.90 9.27 2.43
CA SER A 61 3.89 8.43 3.12
C SER A 61 4.63 7.45 2.19
N LEU A 62 4.21 7.31 0.93
CA LEU A 62 4.75 6.36 -0.05
C LEU A 62 5.63 7.04 -1.10
#